data_AF-A0A1G2PQU5-F1
#
_entry.id   AF-A0A1G2PQU5-F1
#
_cell.length_a   1.000
_cell.length_b   1.000
_cell.length_c   1.000
_cell.angle_alpha   90.00
_cell.angle_beta   90.00
_cell.angle_gamma   90.00
#
_symmetry.space_group_name_H-M   'P 1'
#
loop_
_entity.id
_entity.type
_entity.pdbx_description
1 polymer ?
#
loop_
_entity_poly.entity_id
_entity_poly.type
_entity_poly.pdbx_seq_one_letter_code
_entity_poly.pdbx_strand_id
1 'polypeptide(L)'
;MEIDKEKIKQRFSEINEAINGAKEVVKLSDQEFWSKKQNIAAVKYYLLQAIEAVGGICVHIVAKKFNKGVSAFGECFEVMEKEGFLEKDLADKLRKMAKFRNKLIHRY
;
A
#
# COMPACT_ATOMS: atom_id res chain seq x y z
N MET A 1 3.90 -24.40 2.47
CA MET A 1 2.61 -23.84 2.00
C MET A 1 2.89 -22.93 0.83
N GLU A 2 2.15 -23.06 -0.25
CA GLU A 2 2.39 -22.30 -1.48
C GLU A 2 1.77 -20.90 -1.45
N ILE A 3 2.16 -20.07 -2.43
CA ILE A 3 1.57 -18.76 -2.66
C ILE A 3 0.14 -18.94 -3.17
N ASP A 4 -0.83 -18.46 -2.40
CA ASP A 4 -2.22 -18.31 -2.84
C ASP A 4 -2.35 -17.15 -3.84
N LYS A 5 -2.62 -17.50 -5.10
CA LYS A 5 -2.76 -16.54 -6.20
C LYS A 5 -4.10 -15.81 -6.18
N GLU A 6 -5.17 -16.44 -5.71
CA GLU A 6 -6.49 -15.81 -5.64
C GLU A 6 -6.49 -14.70 -4.59
N LYS A 7 -5.84 -14.94 -3.44
CA LYS A 7 -5.63 -13.89 -2.44
C LYS A 7 -4.83 -12.71 -3.00
N ILE A 8 -3.80 -12.96 -3.80
CA ILE A 8 -3.02 -11.89 -4.45
C ILE A 8 -3.88 -11.12 -5.45
N LYS A 9 -4.65 -11.80 -6.30
CA LYS A 9 -5.56 -11.16 -7.26
C LYS A 9 -6.58 -10.26 -6.54
N GLN A 10 -7.16 -10.74 -5.45
CA GLN A 10 -8.08 -9.96 -4.64
C GLN A 10 -7.42 -8.67 -4.11
N ARG A 11 -6.18 -8.74 -3.62
CA ARG A 11 -5.43 -7.55 -3.21
C ARG A 11 -5.16 -6.59 -4.36
N PHE A 12 -4.89 -7.10 -5.57
CA PHE A 12 -4.76 -6.22 -6.75
C PHE A 12 -6.07 -5.51 -7.09
N SER A 13 -7.23 -6.18 -6.98
CA SER A 13 -8.54 -5.53 -7.13
C SER A 13 -8.73 -4.41 -6.11
N GLU A 14 -8.44 -4.67 -4.84
CA GLU A 14 -8.52 -3.68 -3.76
C GLU A 14 -7.58 -2.47 -4.00
N ILE A 15 -6.36 -2.70 -4.48
CA ILE A 15 -5.42 -1.64 -4.86
C ILE A 15 -6.03 -0.77 -5.97
N ASN A 16 -6.56 -1.40 -7.01
CA ASN A 16 -7.15 -0.70 -8.16
C ASN A 16 -8.37 0.12 -7.76
N GLU A 17 -9.28 -0.46 -6.97
CA GLU A 17 -10.46 0.24 -6.46
C GLU A 17 -10.07 1.45 -5.61
N ALA A 18 -9.13 1.29 -4.70
CA ALA A 18 -8.65 2.38 -3.85
C ALA A 18 -7.96 3.49 -4.68
N ILE A 19 -7.10 3.14 -5.63
CA ILE A 19 -6.45 4.12 -6.51
C ILE A 19 -7.49 4.87 -7.35
N ASN A 20 -8.50 4.17 -7.89
CA ASN A 20 -9.56 4.80 -8.66
C ASN A 20 -10.40 5.74 -7.79
N GLY A 21 -10.76 5.32 -6.57
CA GLY A 21 -11.43 6.19 -5.60
C GLY A 21 -10.64 7.46 -5.30
N ALA A 22 -9.33 7.35 -5.06
CA ALA A 22 -8.48 8.52 -4.86
C ALA A 22 -8.44 9.42 -6.09
N LYS A 23 -8.33 8.83 -7.30
CA LYS A 23 -8.33 9.57 -8.57
C LYS A 23 -9.60 10.37 -8.78
N GLU A 24 -10.77 9.81 -8.49
CA GLU A 24 -12.03 10.55 -8.65
C GLU A 24 -12.10 11.78 -7.74
N VAL A 25 -11.58 11.71 -6.51
CA VAL A 25 -11.57 12.87 -5.60
C VAL A 25 -10.58 13.95 -6.07
N VAL A 26 -9.40 13.57 -6.59
CA VAL A 26 -8.40 14.55 -7.05
C VAL A 26 -8.67 15.11 -8.45
N LYS A 27 -9.71 14.63 -9.15
CA LYS A 27 -10.21 15.24 -10.39
C LYS A 27 -10.98 16.55 -10.15
N LEU A 28 -11.41 16.80 -8.92
CA LEU A 28 -12.03 18.07 -8.53
C LEU A 28 -11.07 19.22 -8.83
N SER A 29 -11.62 20.42 -9.10
CA SER A 29 -10.78 21.61 -9.18
C SER A 29 -10.09 21.88 -7.83
N ASP A 30 -8.96 22.59 -7.84
CA ASP A 30 -8.24 22.94 -6.60
C ASP A 30 -9.17 23.62 -5.58
N GLN A 31 -9.99 24.58 -6.03
CA GLN A 31 -10.92 25.28 -5.15
C GLN A 31 -11.91 24.30 -4.50
N GLU A 32 -12.50 23.39 -5.28
CA GLU A 32 -13.44 22.39 -4.77
C GLU A 32 -12.76 21.39 -3.83
N PHE A 33 -11.57 20.91 -4.21
CA PHE A 33 -10.79 19.96 -3.42
C PHE A 33 -10.50 20.53 -2.03
N TRP A 34 -9.98 21.77 -1.96
CA TRP A 34 -9.58 22.42 -0.71
C TRP A 34 -10.76 22.96 0.09
N SER A 35 -11.93 23.16 -0.53
CA SER A 35 -13.13 23.68 0.17
C SER A 35 -13.70 22.74 1.24
N LYS A 36 -13.44 21.42 1.13
CA LYS A 36 -14.02 20.39 2.02
C LYS A 36 -12.93 19.50 2.60
N LYS A 37 -12.77 19.51 3.93
CA LYS A 37 -11.84 18.63 4.65
C LYS A 37 -12.09 17.13 4.37
N GLN A 38 -13.33 16.79 4.01
CA GLN A 38 -13.75 15.44 3.63
C GLN A 38 -13.01 14.92 2.40
N ASN A 39 -12.64 15.78 1.44
CA ASN A 39 -11.89 15.37 0.26
C ASN A 39 -10.50 14.87 0.64
N ILE A 40 -9.81 15.63 1.50
CA ILE A 40 -8.50 15.23 2.04
C ILE A 40 -8.63 13.93 2.85
N ALA A 41 -9.68 13.80 3.67
CA ALA A 41 -9.92 12.58 4.45
C ALA A 41 -10.17 11.36 3.55
N ALA A 42 -10.96 11.52 2.49
CA ALA A 42 -11.25 10.47 1.52
C ALA A 42 -9.98 10.01 0.79
N VAL A 43 -9.16 10.94 0.27
CA VAL A 43 -7.89 10.59 -0.38
C VAL A 43 -6.96 9.86 0.59
N LYS A 44 -6.82 10.33 1.83
CA LYS A 44 -6.01 9.64 2.86
C LYS A 44 -6.51 8.22 3.12
N TYR A 45 -7.82 8.02 3.17
CA TYR A 45 -8.43 6.72 3.38
C TYR A 45 -8.16 5.76 2.21
N TYR A 46 -8.36 6.22 0.97
CA TYR A 46 -8.06 5.42 -0.22
C TYR A 46 -6.57 5.06 -0.31
N LEU A 47 -5.67 6.02 -0.06
CA LEU A 47 -4.23 5.73 0.00
C LEU A 47 -3.90 4.71 1.08
N LEU A 48 -4.53 4.81 2.26
CA LEU A 48 -4.35 3.84 3.32
C LEU A 48 -4.79 2.43 2.88
N GLN A 49 -5.97 2.28 2.28
CA GLN A 49 -6.46 1.00 1.76
C GLN A 49 -5.50 0.38 0.73
N ALA A 50 -5.00 1.19 -0.22
CA ALA A 50 -4.05 0.72 -1.22
C ALA A 50 -2.75 0.22 -0.59
N ILE A 51 -2.21 0.95 0.41
CA ILE A 51 -0.96 0.57 1.09
C ILE A 51 -1.15 -0.71 1.91
N GLU A 52 -2.28 -0.87 2.60
CA GLU A 52 -2.62 -2.10 3.33
C GLU A 52 -2.72 -3.31 2.39
N ALA A 53 -3.35 -3.14 1.22
CA ALA A 53 -3.46 -4.22 0.25
C ALA A 53 -2.10 -4.63 -0.33
N VAL A 54 -1.22 -3.67 -0.67
CA VAL A 54 0.16 -3.96 -1.09
C VAL A 54 0.96 -4.63 0.03
N GLY A 55 0.83 -4.13 1.26
CA GLY A 55 1.46 -4.73 2.45
C GLY A 55 1.01 -6.19 2.66
N GLY A 56 -0.28 -6.47 2.47
CA GLY A 56 -0.84 -7.81 2.51
C GLY A 56 -0.27 -8.76 1.45
N ILE A 57 -0.03 -8.29 0.23
CA ILE A 57 0.67 -9.06 -0.82
C ILE A 57 2.09 -9.37 -0.35
N CYS A 58 2.81 -8.36 0.13
CA CYS A 58 4.19 -8.53 0.59
C CYS A 58 4.30 -9.57 1.70
N VAL A 59 3.50 -9.44 2.77
CA VAL A 59 3.52 -10.36 3.91
C VAL A 59 3.20 -11.79 3.47
N HIS A 60 2.24 -11.95 2.56
CA HIS A 60 1.89 -13.26 2.02
C HIS A 60 3.04 -13.88 1.21
N ILE A 61 3.67 -13.11 0.32
CA ILE A 61 4.81 -13.60 -0.46
C ILE A 61 5.99 -13.94 0.45
N VAL A 62 6.35 -13.05 1.38
CA VAL A 62 7.50 -13.26 2.25
C VAL A 62 7.32 -14.47 3.16
N ALA A 63 6.12 -14.65 3.73
CA ALA A 63 5.81 -15.81 4.55
C ALA A 63 5.84 -17.13 3.75
N LYS A 64 5.30 -17.14 2.53
CA LYS A 64 5.15 -18.38 1.74
C LYS A 64 6.38 -18.75 0.91
N LYS A 65 7.08 -17.76 0.35
CA LYS A 65 8.22 -17.98 -0.54
C LYS A 65 9.55 -17.99 0.19
N PHE A 66 9.72 -17.12 1.19
CA PHE A 66 11.00 -16.94 1.87
C PHE A 66 11.01 -17.51 3.29
N ASN A 67 9.85 -18.00 3.78
CA ASN A 67 9.69 -18.54 5.13
C ASN A 67 10.20 -17.57 6.23
N LYS A 68 9.98 -16.26 6.02
CA LYS A 68 10.38 -15.18 6.94
C LYS A 68 9.15 -14.53 7.54
N GLY A 69 9.21 -14.25 8.84
CA GLY A 69 8.27 -13.35 9.51
C GLY A 69 8.74 -11.90 9.37
N VAL A 70 7.79 -10.96 9.29
CA VAL A 70 8.08 -9.52 9.20
C VAL A 70 7.18 -8.78 10.20
N SER A 71 7.73 -7.78 10.86
CA SER A 71 7.07 -6.99 11.89
C SER A 71 6.41 -5.72 11.35
N ALA A 72 6.84 -5.25 10.17
CA ALA A 72 6.31 -4.06 9.52
C ALA A 72 6.36 -4.16 7.99
N PHE A 73 5.52 -3.39 7.30
CA PHE A 73 5.55 -3.34 5.82
C PHE A 73 6.87 -2.81 5.26
N GLY A 74 7.52 -1.86 5.94
CA GLY A 74 8.83 -1.36 5.52
C GLY A 74 9.90 -2.46 5.48
N GLU A 75 9.96 -3.29 6.51
CA GLU A 75 10.81 -4.48 6.58
C GLU A 75 10.43 -5.49 5.50
N CYS A 76 9.14 -5.71 5.29
CA CYS A 76 8.66 -6.62 4.27
C CYS A 76 9.15 -6.23 2.86
N PHE A 77 9.05 -4.96 2.47
CA PHE A 77 9.52 -4.49 1.17
C PHE A 77 11.05 -4.57 1.04
N GLU A 78 11.78 -4.39 2.14
CA GLU A 78 13.23 -4.61 2.17
C GLU A 78 13.61 -6.07 1.94
N VAL A 79 12.88 -7.02 2.52
CA VAL A 79 13.08 -8.44 2.24
C VAL A 79 12.80 -8.74 0.77
N MET A 80 11.70 -8.25 0.22
CA MET A 80 11.38 -8.47 -1.20
C MET A 80 12.43 -7.89 -2.16
N GLU A 81 13.03 -6.73 -1.83
CA GLU A 81 14.16 -6.18 -2.59
C GLU A 81 15.39 -7.08 -2.51
N LYS A 82 15.79 -7.48 -1.29
CA LYS A 82 17.00 -8.31 -1.05
C LYS A 82 16.92 -9.67 -1.74
N GLU A 83 15.73 -10.24 -1.84
CA GLU A 83 15.47 -11.51 -2.52
C GLU A 83 15.27 -11.35 -4.05
N GLY A 84 15.47 -10.13 -4.59
CA GLY A 84 15.37 -9.85 -6.03
C GLY A 84 13.94 -9.83 -6.59
N PHE A 85 12.93 -9.74 -5.72
CA PHE A 85 11.52 -9.77 -6.10
C PHE A 85 10.96 -8.38 -6.43
N LEU A 86 11.58 -7.32 -5.89
CA LEU A 86 11.29 -5.93 -6.21
C LEU A 86 12.57 -5.23 -6.66
N GLU A 87 12.44 -4.38 -7.67
CA GLU A 87 13.49 -3.42 -7.99
C GLU A 87 13.65 -2.41 -6.86
N LYS A 88 14.89 -1.97 -6.64
CA LYS A 88 15.26 -1.03 -5.57
C LYS A 88 14.42 0.24 -5.56
N ASP A 89 14.20 0.86 -6.72
CA ASP A 89 13.41 2.10 -6.81
C ASP A 89 11.96 1.89 -6.35
N LEU A 90 11.33 0.78 -6.73
CA LEU A 90 9.99 0.44 -6.29
C LEU A 90 9.96 0.13 -4.79
N ALA A 91 10.92 -0.65 -4.29
CA ALA A 91 11.03 -0.95 -2.86
C ALA A 91 11.18 0.33 -2.02
N ASP A 92 12.00 1.28 -2.46
CA ASP A 92 12.19 2.58 -1.81
C ASP A 92 10.89 3.40 -1.76
N LYS A 93 10.14 3.44 -2.87
CA LYS A 93 8.83 4.11 -2.92
C LYS A 93 7.83 3.46 -1.97
N LEU A 94 7.77 2.12 -1.93
CA LEU A 94 6.88 1.37 -1.05
C LEU A 94 7.25 1.54 0.43
N ARG A 95 8.55 1.59 0.78
CA ARG A 95 9.00 1.93 2.14
C ARG A 95 8.55 3.33 2.57
N LYS A 96 8.59 4.33 1.67
CA LYS A 96 8.07 5.68 1.95
C LYS A 96 6.54 5.64 2.17
N MET A 97 5.81 4.85 1.38
CA MET A 97 4.37 4.65 1.57
C MET A 97 4.04 3.97 2.90
N ALA A 98 4.82 2.96 3.32
CA ALA A 98 4.66 2.34 4.64
C ALA A 98 4.83 3.36 5.78
N LYS A 99 5.85 4.24 5.68
CA LYS A 99 6.04 5.35 6.63
C LYS A 99 4.85 6.31 6.63
N PHE A 100 4.32 6.65 5.45
CA PHE A 100 3.12 7.50 5.32
C PHE A 100 1.91 6.87 6.00
N ARG A 101 1.64 5.58 5.77
CA ARG A 101 0.58 4.82 6.46
C ARG A 101 0.74 4.85 7.97
N ASN A 102 1.96 4.70 8.49
CA ASN A 102 2.21 4.79 9.92
C ASN A 102 1.87 6.17 10.49
N LYS A 103 2.18 7.25 9.77
CA LYS A 103 1.78 8.61 10.15
C LYS A 103 0.26 8.79 10.14
N LEU A 104 -0.43 8.22 9.16
CA LEU A 104 -1.89 8.31 9.06
C LEU A 104 -2.61 7.62 10.24
N ILE A 105 -2.13 6.44 10.64
CA ILE A 105 -2.78 5.64 11.69
C ILE A 105 -2.33 6.09 13.08
N HIS A 106 -1.02 6.18 13.30
CA HIS A 106 -0.45 6.32 14.63
C HIS A 106 -0.08 7.76 14.99
N ARG A 107 -0.12 8.70 14.03
CA ARG A 107 0.18 10.13 14.23
C ARG A 107 1.58 10.40 14.81
N TYR A 108 2.57 9.53 14.52
CA TYR A 108 3.98 9.81 14.80
C TYR A 108 4.55 10.92 13.91
#